data_AF-A0A9E3HZM4-F1
#
_entry.id   AF-A0A9E3HZM4-F1
#
_cell.length_a   1.000
_cell.length_b   1.000
_cell.length_c   1.000
_cell.angle_alpha   90.00
_cell.angle_beta   90.00
_cell.angle_gamma   90.00
#
_symmetry.space_group_name_H-M   'P 1'
#
loop_
_entity.id
_entity.type
_entity.pdbx_description
1 polymer ?
#
loop_
_entity_poly.entity_id
_entity_poly.type
_entity_poly.pdbx_seq_one_letter_code
_entity_poly.pdbx_strand_id
1 'polypeptide(L)'
;MANKGSTKQTVENVGAIFIGILIFFYFIIWPEVLPSHIGSYPTQKQLDQSLMPLNRTVYKVNPLLHTIIYWMPGIYETPHKLVNCVVRDKKNWVGHYLDGSGSVEMHKGKITTEDPNEVYIGKYHWWLLHFKVI
;
A
#
# COMPACT_ATOMS: atom_id res chain seq x y z
N MET A 1 -21.26 -31.22 50.72
CA MET A 1 -19.94 -30.81 50.16
C MET A 1 -20.14 -30.47 48.69
N ALA A 2 -20.24 -29.19 48.35
CA ALA A 2 -20.57 -28.74 46.99
C ALA A 2 -19.29 -28.51 46.17
N ASN A 3 -19.32 -29.04 44.96
CA ASN A 3 -18.26 -29.13 43.97
C ASN A 3 -17.79 -27.74 43.50
N LYS A 4 -16.76 -27.18 44.17
CA LYS A 4 -16.19 -25.85 43.89
C LYS A 4 -15.11 -25.85 42.79
N GLY A 5 -14.76 -27.01 42.23
CA GLY A 5 -13.66 -27.16 41.27
C GLY A 5 -14.05 -26.95 39.80
N SER A 6 -15.31 -27.21 39.43
CA SER A 6 -15.73 -27.25 38.01
C SER A 6 -15.95 -25.88 37.37
N THR A 7 -16.35 -24.87 38.17
CA THR A 7 -16.79 -23.57 37.65
C THR A 7 -15.63 -22.69 37.25
N LYS A 8 -14.49 -22.78 37.95
CA LYS A 8 -13.33 -21.91 37.73
C LYS A 8 -12.64 -22.20 36.38
N GLN A 9 -12.49 -23.48 36.05
CA GLN A 9 -11.87 -23.94 34.81
C GLN A 9 -12.73 -23.64 33.57
N THR A 10 -14.06 -23.61 33.73
CA THR A 10 -15.00 -23.27 32.66
C THR A 10 -14.92 -21.78 32.29
N VAL A 11 -14.73 -20.90 33.27
CA VAL A 11 -14.61 -19.44 33.04
C VAL A 11 -13.28 -19.08 32.36
N GLU A 12 -12.19 -19.75 32.73
CA GLU A 12 -10.87 -19.56 32.09
C GLU A 12 -10.89 -19.94 30.60
N ASN A 13 -11.57 -21.03 30.25
CA ASN A 13 -11.72 -21.46 28.85
C ASN A 13 -12.55 -20.49 28.01
N VAL A 14 -13.61 -19.90 28.57
CA VAL A 14 -14.43 -18.90 27.85
C VAL A 14 -13.63 -17.62 27.59
N GLY A 15 -12.83 -17.17 28.57
CA GLY A 15 -11.95 -16.02 28.39
C GLY A 15 -10.90 -16.22 27.29
N ALA A 16 -10.26 -17.39 27.27
CA ALA A 16 -9.28 -17.74 26.24
C ALA A 16 -9.91 -17.81 24.84
N ILE A 17 -11.12 -18.37 24.72
CA ILE A 17 -11.87 -18.40 23.45
C ILE A 17 -12.22 -16.98 22.99
N PHE A 18 -12.65 -16.10 23.90
CA PHE A 18 -13.00 -14.72 23.56
C PHE A 18 -11.78 -13.92 23.08
N ILE A 19 -10.63 -14.09 23.74
CA ILE A 19 -9.35 -13.51 23.32
C ILE A 19 -8.93 -14.07 21.95
N GLY A 20 -9.06 -15.38 21.74
CA GLY A 20 -8.77 -16.02 20.46
C GLY A 20 -9.65 -15.49 19.32
N ILE A 21 -10.95 -15.28 19.58
CA ILE A 21 -11.88 -14.65 18.63
C ILE A 21 -11.47 -13.21 18.36
N LEU A 22 -11.13 -12.42 19.37
CA LEU A 22 -10.68 -11.03 19.18
C LEU A 22 -9.39 -10.95 18.35
N ILE A 23 -8.42 -11.85 18.58
CA ILE A 23 -7.20 -11.97 17.78
C ILE A 23 -7.56 -12.37 16.34
N PHE A 24 -8.42 -13.38 16.16
CA PHE A 24 -8.86 -13.82 14.83
C PHE A 24 -9.56 -12.68 14.08
N PHE A 25 -10.47 -11.94 14.71
CA PHE A 25 -11.12 -10.79 14.10
C PHE A 25 -10.15 -9.64 13.81
N TYR A 26 -9.20 -9.36 14.71
CA TYR A 26 -8.19 -8.32 14.51
C TYR A 26 -7.24 -8.62 13.35
N PHE A 27 -6.83 -9.89 13.19
CA PHE A 27 -5.87 -10.28 12.15
C PHE A 27 -6.51 -10.72 10.83
N ILE A 28 -7.76 -11.19 10.83
CA ILE A 28 -8.40 -11.77 9.63
C ILE A 28 -9.55 -10.92 9.12
N ILE A 29 -10.31 -10.27 10.00
CA ILE A 29 -11.53 -9.54 9.63
C ILE A 29 -11.30 -8.04 9.58
N TRP A 30 -10.28 -7.50 10.26
CA TRP A 30 -9.93 -6.09 10.11
C TRP A 30 -9.45 -5.86 8.66
N PRO A 31 -10.30 -5.28 7.79
CA PRO A 31 -9.90 -5.03 6.42
C PRO A 31 -8.76 -4.02 6.49
N GLU A 32 -7.73 -4.26 5.68
CA GLU A 32 -6.62 -3.36 5.40
C GLU A 32 -6.94 -1.93 5.85
N VAL A 33 -6.51 -1.55 7.06
CA VAL A 33 -6.57 -0.16 7.49
C VAL A 33 -5.82 0.57 6.39
N LEU A 34 -6.54 1.28 5.52
CA LEU A 34 -5.99 1.92 4.34
C LEU A 34 -4.74 2.64 4.82
N PRO A 35 -3.55 2.22 4.39
CA PRO A 35 -2.33 2.80 4.91
C PRO A 35 -2.47 4.31 4.67
N SER A 36 -2.16 5.10 5.70
CA SER A 36 -2.31 6.56 5.66
C SER A 36 -1.69 7.15 4.39
N HIS A 37 -0.71 6.45 3.82
CA HIS A 37 -0.15 6.70 2.52
C HIS A 37 0.13 5.42 1.72
N ILE A 38 -0.27 5.39 0.45
CA ILE A 38 0.13 4.36 -0.53
C ILE A 38 1.23 4.95 -1.40
N GLY A 39 2.44 4.38 -1.34
CA GLY A 39 3.56 4.78 -2.18
C GLY A 39 3.73 3.84 -3.38
N SER A 40 3.89 4.41 -4.57
CA SER A 40 4.10 3.69 -5.82
C SER A 40 5.43 4.08 -6.46
N TYR A 41 6.29 3.09 -6.68
CA TYR A 41 7.68 3.29 -7.11
C TYR A 41 7.96 2.49 -8.39
N PRO A 42 8.41 3.15 -9.47
CA PRO A 42 8.60 2.49 -10.75
C PRO A 42 9.83 1.58 -10.76
N THR A 43 9.70 0.45 -11.43
CA THR A 43 10.76 -0.51 -11.74
C THR A 43 10.61 -1.00 -13.18
N GLN A 44 11.71 -1.40 -13.79
CA GLN A 44 11.74 -2.02 -15.11
C GLN A 44 12.03 -3.51 -14.98
N LYS A 45 11.25 -4.34 -15.69
CA LYS A 45 11.52 -5.76 -15.81
C LYS A 45 12.64 -6.00 -16.83
N GLN A 46 13.70 -6.67 -16.40
CA GLN A 46 14.82 -7.06 -17.27
C GLN A 46 14.56 -8.40 -17.99
N LEU A 47 15.40 -8.73 -18.97
CA LEU A 47 15.34 -9.98 -19.75
C LEU A 47 15.41 -11.24 -18.87
N ASP A 48 16.15 -11.18 -17.78
CA ASP A 48 16.28 -12.25 -16.77
C ASP A 48 15.12 -12.26 -15.74
N GLN A 49 14.09 -11.45 -15.96
CA GLN A 49 12.95 -11.21 -15.07
C GLN A 49 13.28 -10.48 -13.76
N SER A 50 14.52 -10.03 -13.57
CA SER A 50 14.86 -9.18 -12.43
C SER A 50 14.18 -7.80 -12.54
N LEU A 51 14.05 -7.12 -11.40
CA LEU A 51 13.46 -5.78 -11.34
C LEU A 51 14.57 -4.77 -11.09
N MET A 52 14.69 -3.79 -11.98
CA MET A 52 15.59 -2.66 -11.84
C MET A 52 14.82 -1.45 -11.32
N PRO A 53 15.25 -0.80 -10.23
CA PRO A 53 14.59 0.41 -9.75
C PRO A 53 14.83 1.56 -10.73
N LEU A 54 13.75 2.26 -11.09
CA LEU A 54 13.83 3.44 -11.96
C LEU A 54 13.85 4.71 -11.12
N ASN A 55 14.71 5.66 -11.50
CA ASN A 55 14.80 6.97 -10.87
C ASN A 55 13.79 7.94 -11.51
N ARG A 56 12.50 7.59 -11.43
CA ARG A 56 11.36 8.32 -12.04
C ARG A 56 10.38 8.79 -10.97
N THR A 57 9.32 9.48 -11.41
CA THR A 57 8.25 9.98 -10.55
C THR A 57 7.65 8.88 -9.68
N VAL A 58 7.74 9.10 -8.38
CA VAL A 58 7.14 8.31 -7.30
C VAL A 58 5.85 8.98 -6.87
N TYR A 59 4.80 8.19 -6.67
CA TYR A 59 3.47 8.69 -6.29
C TYR A 59 3.15 8.26 -4.86
N LYS A 60 2.69 9.21 -4.04
CA LYS A 60 2.23 9.00 -2.68
C LYS A 60 0.77 9.43 -2.58
N VAL A 61 -0.11 8.46 -2.52
CA VAL A 61 -1.56 8.65 -2.45
C VAL A 61 -1.98 8.83 -0.99
N ASN A 62 -2.73 9.89 -0.70
CA ASN A 62 -3.43 10.09 0.56
C ASN A 62 -4.94 9.90 0.33
N PRO A 63 -5.49 8.72 0.69
CA PRO A 63 -6.90 8.43 0.46
C PRO A 63 -7.83 9.28 1.33
N LEU A 64 -7.39 9.74 2.50
CA LEU A 64 -8.23 10.57 3.40
C LEU A 64 -8.43 11.98 2.87
N LEU A 65 -7.41 12.52 2.21
CA LEU A 65 -7.44 13.86 1.63
C LEU A 65 -7.84 13.85 0.14
N HIS A 66 -8.12 12.69 -0.45
CA HIS A 66 -8.36 12.50 -1.89
C HIS A 66 -7.29 13.15 -2.77
N THR A 67 -6.02 13.01 -2.39
CA THR A 67 -4.91 13.71 -3.06
C THR A 67 -3.70 12.81 -3.26
N ILE A 68 -2.91 13.07 -4.30
CA ILE A 68 -1.67 12.34 -4.57
C ILE A 68 -0.54 13.34 -4.68
N ILE A 69 0.51 13.09 -3.91
CA ILE A 69 1.76 13.82 -4.01
C ILE A 69 2.69 13.01 -4.90
N TYR A 70 3.20 13.60 -5.97
CA TYR A 70 4.23 12.95 -6.78
C TYR A 70 5.54 13.73 -6.75
N TRP A 71 6.66 13.02 -6.79
CA TRP A 71 8.00 13.61 -6.73
C TRP A 71 8.99 12.70 -7.47
N MET A 72 10.06 13.27 -8.04
CA MET A 72 11.09 12.51 -8.75
C MET A 72 12.41 12.57 -7.97
N PRO A 73 13.06 11.44 -7.65
CA PRO A 73 14.31 11.49 -6.92
C PRO A 73 15.45 12.09 -7.76
N GLY A 74 16.23 13.00 -7.15
CA GLY A 74 17.33 13.71 -7.82
C GLY A 74 16.94 15.05 -8.46
N ILE A 75 15.65 15.40 -8.47
CA ILE A 75 15.18 16.74 -8.83
C ILE A 75 14.69 17.43 -7.53
N TYR A 76 15.15 18.66 -7.27
CA TYR A 76 14.66 19.49 -6.16
C TYR A 76 13.21 19.98 -6.36
N GLU A 77 12.61 19.67 -7.51
CA GLU A 77 11.30 20.18 -7.88
C GLU A 77 10.18 19.49 -7.13
N THR A 78 9.33 20.37 -6.63
CA THR A 78 8.40 20.28 -5.53
C THR A 78 7.38 19.14 -5.66
N PRO A 79 6.96 18.51 -4.55
CA PRO A 79 5.83 17.60 -4.52
C PRO A 79 4.57 18.26 -5.11
N HIS A 80 4.25 17.98 -6.37
CA HIS A 80 3.03 18.44 -7.00
C HIS A 80 1.87 17.55 -6.55
N LYS A 81 0.68 18.16 -6.45
CA LYS A 81 -0.50 17.55 -5.87
C LYS A 81 -1.57 17.33 -6.93
N LEU A 82 -1.88 16.06 -7.21
CA LEU A 82 -3.12 15.69 -7.90
C LEU A 82 -4.27 15.72 -6.88
N VAL A 83 -5.45 16.09 -7.36
CA VAL A 83 -6.68 16.23 -6.56
C VAL A 83 -7.76 15.28 -7.05
N ASN A 84 -8.89 15.23 -6.33
CA ASN A 84 -10.06 14.40 -6.65
C ASN A 84 -9.69 12.93 -6.84
N CYS A 85 -8.79 12.42 -6.00
CA CYS A 85 -8.26 11.07 -6.18
C CYS A 85 -9.26 10.02 -5.69
N VAL A 86 -9.54 9.04 -6.55
CA VAL A 86 -10.35 7.86 -6.21
C VAL A 86 -9.40 6.71 -5.95
N VAL A 87 -9.40 6.20 -4.72
CA VAL A 87 -8.48 5.14 -4.28
C VAL A 87 -9.29 3.90 -3.96
N ARG A 88 -9.15 2.85 -4.78
CA ARG A 88 -9.78 1.56 -4.52
C ARG A 88 -8.89 0.71 -3.62
N ASP A 89 -7.60 0.63 -3.94
CA ASP A 89 -6.61 -0.10 -3.17
C ASP A 89 -5.18 0.38 -3.51
N LYS A 90 -4.17 -0.26 -2.91
CA LYS A 90 -2.74 0.10 -3.11
C LYS A 90 -2.22 -0.04 -4.54
N LYS A 91 -2.96 -0.74 -5.40
CA LYS A 91 -2.64 -1.05 -6.79
C LYS A 91 -3.68 -0.48 -7.77
N ASN A 92 -4.72 0.21 -7.28
CA ASN A 92 -5.79 0.73 -8.10
C ASN A 92 -6.22 2.11 -7.58
N TRP A 93 -5.84 3.17 -8.29
CA TRP A 93 -6.21 4.55 -7.97
C TRP A 93 -6.14 5.45 -9.19
N VAL A 94 -6.86 6.56 -9.16
CA VAL A 94 -6.80 7.64 -10.17
C VAL A 94 -6.71 8.98 -9.47
N GLY A 95 -5.94 9.92 -10.02
CA GLY A 95 -5.94 11.32 -9.60
C GLY A 95 -5.91 12.26 -10.78
N HIS A 96 -6.40 13.49 -10.58
CA HIS A 96 -6.55 14.49 -11.63
C HIS A 96 -5.66 15.70 -11.38
N TYR A 97 -5.14 16.30 -12.45
CA TYR A 97 -4.46 17.58 -12.34
C TYR A 97 -5.45 18.69 -11.98
N LEU A 98 -5.02 19.61 -11.11
CA LEU A 98 -5.87 20.71 -10.64
C LEU A 98 -6.32 21.64 -11.77
N ASP A 99 -5.50 21.77 -12.81
CA ASP A 99 -5.76 22.59 -14.00
C ASP A 99 -6.65 21.88 -15.04
N GLY A 100 -7.06 20.63 -14.79
CA GLY A 100 -7.87 19.85 -15.72
C GLY A 100 -7.13 19.31 -16.94
N SER A 101 -5.79 19.42 -16.99
CA SER A 101 -4.97 18.95 -18.12
C SER A 101 -5.01 17.43 -18.34
N GLY A 102 -5.45 16.66 -17.35
CA GLY A 102 -5.63 15.22 -17.47
C GLY A 102 -5.74 14.49 -16.15
N SER A 103 -5.50 13.18 -16.20
CA SER A 103 -5.44 12.28 -15.05
C SER A 103 -4.19 11.40 -15.10
N VAL A 104 -3.81 10.90 -13.93
CA VAL A 104 -2.85 9.82 -13.77
C VAL A 104 -3.57 8.67 -13.08
N GLU A 105 -3.48 7.50 -13.69
CA GLU A 105 -4.19 6.31 -13.22
C GLU A 105 -3.22 5.17 -12.99
N MET A 106 -3.51 4.39 -11.96
CA MET A 106 -2.86 3.13 -11.63
C MET A 106 -3.89 2.01 -11.68
N HIS A 107 -3.61 0.99 -12.49
CA HIS A 107 -4.41 -0.22 -12.63
C HIS A 107 -3.54 -1.45 -12.37
N LYS A 108 -3.95 -2.31 -11.44
CA LYS A 108 -3.23 -3.55 -11.06
C LYS A 108 -1.76 -3.34 -10.71
N GLY A 109 -1.41 -2.16 -10.16
CA GLY A 109 -0.04 -1.82 -9.78
C GLY A 109 0.84 -1.35 -10.95
N LYS A 110 0.22 -0.98 -12.07
CA LYS A 110 0.89 -0.30 -13.17
C LYS A 110 0.25 1.06 -13.34
N ILE A 111 1.05 2.13 -13.37
CA ILE A 111 0.54 3.38 -13.94
C ILE A 111 0.26 3.09 -15.41
N THR A 112 -0.83 3.63 -15.93
CA THR A 112 -1.16 3.53 -17.35
C THR A 112 -0.10 4.32 -18.13
N THR A 113 1.06 3.70 -18.35
CA THR A 113 2.15 4.16 -19.19
C THR A 113 2.16 3.30 -20.46
N GLU A 114 2.75 3.83 -21.52
CA GLU A 114 2.83 3.11 -22.80
C GLU A 114 3.80 1.90 -22.74
N ASP A 115 4.64 1.78 -21.70
CA ASP A 115 5.67 0.73 -21.60
C ASP A 115 5.16 -0.52 -20.84
N PRO A 116 4.99 -1.68 -21.51
CA PRO A 116 4.52 -2.91 -20.88
C PRO A 116 5.50 -3.49 -19.84
N ASN A 117 6.79 -3.10 -19.87
CA ASN A 117 7.84 -3.62 -19.01
C ASN A 117 7.98 -2.86 -17.68
N GLU A 118 7.23 -1.77 -17.52
CA GLU A 118 7.19 -1.04 -16.27
C GLU A 118 6.25 -1.72 -15.26
N VAL A 119 6.72 -1.81 -14.03
CA VAL A 119 6.01 -2.38 -12.89
C VAL A 119 6.22 -1.46 -11.69
N TYR A 120 5.17 -1.21 -10.91
CA TYR A 120 5.31 -0.43 -9.70
C TYR A 120 5.27 -1.32 -8.47
N ILE A 121 6.16 -1.05 -7.53
CA ILE A 121 6.31 -1.77 -6.28
C ILE A 121 6.24 -0.81 -5.09
N GLY A 122 6.09 -1.36 -3.89
CA GLY A 122 6.09 -0.55 -2.67
C GLY A 122 7.48 -0.02 -2.29
N LYS A 123 7.51 1.06 -1.51
CA LYS A 123 8.73 1.77 -1.06
C LYS A 123 9.84 0.83 -0.58
N TYR A 124 9.48 -0.10 0.31
CA TYR A 124 10.44 -1.01 0.93
C TYR A 124 11.13 -1.91 -0.10
N HIS A 125 10.36 -2.49 -1.02
CA HIS A 125 10.91 -3.34 -2.08
C HIS A 125 11.77 -2.53 -3.05
N TRP A 126 11.33 -1.32 -3.41
CA TRP A 126 12.10 -0.43 -4.29
C TRP A 126 13.43 -0.02 -3.65
N TRP A 127 13.42 0.32 -2.36
CA TRP A 127 14.63 0.63 -1.61
C TRP A 127 15.58 -0.56 -1.55
N LEU A 128 15.09 -1.78 -1.28
CA LEU A 128 15.93 -2.99 -1.28
C LEU A 128 16.60 -3.25 -2.64
N LEU A 129 15.90 -2.99 -3.75
CA LEU A 129 16.49 -3.17 -5.08
C LEU A 129 17.67 -2.23 -5.31
N HIS A 130 17.66 -1.02 -4.74
CA HIS A 130 18.82 -0.11 -4.83
C HIS A 130 20.09 -0.63 -4.15
N PHE A 131 19.98 -1.52 -3.15
CA PHE A 131 21.17 -2.12 -2.50
C PHE A 131 21.63 -3.42 -3.16
N LYS A 132 20.80 -4.04 -3.99
CA LYS A 132 21.18 -5.24 -4.76
C LYS A 132 21.97 -4.94 -6.02
N VAL A 133 21.94 -3.70 -6.49
CA VAL A 133 22.63 -3.23 -7.71
C VAL A 133 24.07 -2.78 -7.40
N ILE A 134 24.53 -2.91 -6.15
CA ILE A 134 25.91 -2.72 -5.70
C ILE A 134 26.55 -4.09 -5.50
#